data_AF-A0A193BVK5-F1
#
_entry.id   AF-A0A193BVK5-F1
#
_cell.length_a   1.000
_cell.length_b   1.000
_cell.length_c   1.000
_cell.angle_alpha   90.00
_cell.angle_beta   90.00
_cell.angle_gamma   90.00
#
_symmetry.space_group_name_H-M   'P 1'
#
loop_
_entity.id
_entity.type
_entity.pdbx_description
1 polymer ?
#
loop_
_entity_poly.entity_id
_entity_poly.type
_entity_poly.pdbx_seq_one_letter_code
_entity_poly.pdbx_strand_id
1 'polypeptide(L)' 'MTDLVVLHEHGLTHHQTGPLRSAGHDTAEAVADLVDAHRATVARSTLAQLPGMGPRRLALVCTAVDSWRAVIS' A
#
# COMPACT_ATOMS: atom_id res chain seq x y z
N MET A 1 8.75 10.56 7.76
CA MET A 1 8.73 9.30 7.01
C MET A 1 8.34 8.22 7.99
N THR A 2 7.19 7.60 7.75
CA THR A 2 6.47 6.74 8.68
C THR A 2 6.71 5.29 8.27
N ASP A 3 7.10 4.44 9.22
CA ASP A 3 7.36 3.02 8.93
C ASP A 3 6.09 2.35 8.36
N LEU A 4 6.26 1.50 7.35
CA LEU A 4 5.19 0.71 6.73
C LEU A 4 4.32 -0.04 7.75
N VAL A 5 4.88 -0.42 8.90
CA VAL A 5 4.17 -1.09 9.99
C VAL A 5 2.96 -0.31 10.50
N VAL A 6 2.93 1.03 10.34
CA VAL A 6 1.77 1.85 10.71
C VAL A 6 0.50 1.39 9.97
N LEU A 7 0.63 0.87 8.75
CA LEU A 7 -0.52 0.37 7.99
C LEU A 7 -1.15 -0.89 8.62
N HIS A 8 -0.49 -1.51 9.61
CA HIS A 8 -1.08 -2.59 10.39
C HIS A 8 -2.19 -2.10 11.33
N GLU A 9 -2.04 -0.89 11.85
CA GLU A 9 -3.09 -0.20 12.63
C GLU A 9 -4.31 0.13 11.75
N HIS A 10 -4.12 0.14 10.43
CA HIS A 10 -5.13 0.37 9.41
C HIS A 10 -5.60 -0.91 8.70
N GLY A 11 -5.39 -2.08 9.34
CA GLY A 11 -5.99 -3.35 8.94
C GLY A 11 -5.15 -4.20 7.98
N LEU A 12 -3.93 -3.78 7.64
CA LEU A 12 -2.98 -4.69 6.99
C LEU A 12 -2.32 -5.62 8.00
N THR A 13 -1.92 -6.79 7.54
CA THR A 13 -1.12 -7.75 8.30
C THR A 13 0.32 -7.77 7.78
N HIS A 14 1.25 -8.31 8.57
CA HIS A 14 2.62 -8.57 8.12
C HIS A 14 2.68 -9.29 6.76
N HIS A 15 1.83 -10.31 6.56
CA HIS A 15 1.76 -11.06 5.30
C HIS A 15 1.27 -10.22 4.12
N GLN A 16 0.39 -9.25 4.35
CA GLN A 16 -0.11 -8.35 3.30
C GLN A 16 0.87 -7.23 2.97
N THR A 17 1.66 -6.76 3.94
CA THR A 17 2.75 -5.80 3.72
C THR A 17 4.02 -6.43 3.16
N GLY A 18 4.16 -7.76 3.24
CA GLY A 18 5.34 -8.51 2.79
C GLY A 18 5.79 -8.15 1.37
N PRO A 19 4.92 -8.22 0.34
CA PRO A 19 5.29 -7.83 -1.03
C PRO A 19 5.77 -6.38 -1.19
N LEU A 20 5.19 -5.44 -0.43
CA LEU A 20 5.58 -4.03 -0.46
C LEU A 20 7.00 -3.87 0.08
N ARG A 21 7.28 -4.53 1.19
CA ARG A 21 8.59 -4.55 1.85
C ARG A 21 9.66 -5.26 0.99
N SER A 22 9.32 -6.39 0.38
CA SER A 22 10.19 -7.10 -0.58
C SER A 22 10.53 -6.27 -1.82
N ALA A 23 9.68 -5.30 -2.18
CA ALA A 23 9.90 -4.36 -3.28
C ALA A 23 10.59 -3.06 -2.84
N GLY A 24 10.99 -2.94 -1.57
CA GLY A 24 11.71 -1.78 -1.02
C GLY A 24 10.81 -0.61 -0.61
N HIS A 25 9.50 -0.81 -0.51
CA HIS A 25 8.56 0.22 -0.06
C HIS A 25 8.36 0.11 1.45
N ASP A 26 9.37 0.53 2.22
CA ASP A 26 9.42 0.36 3.68
C ASP A 26 8.70 1.45 4.48
N THR A 27 7.98 2.35 3.79
CA THR A 27 7.31 3.50 4.42
C THR A 27 5.87 3.63 3.96
N ALA A 28 5.01 4.19 4.82
CA ALA A 28 3.61 4.44 4.49
C ALA A 28 3.48 5.46 3.34
N GLU A 29 4.35 6.48 3.31
CA GLU A 29 4.39 7.48 2.24
C GLU A 29 4.72 6.84 0.88
N ALA A 30 5.74 5.98 0.81
CA ALA A 30 6.09 5.30 -0.45
C ALA A 30 4.95 4.40 -0.97
N VAL A 31 4.22 3.75 -0.07
CA VAL A 31 3.04 2.95 -0.45
C VAL A 31 1.87 3.85 -0.87
N ALA A 32 1.71 5.01 -0.24
CA ALA A 32 0.69 5.97 -0.62
C ALA A 32 0.93 6.54 -2.03
N ASP A 33 2.19 6.82 -2.39
CA ASP A 33 2.58 7.23 -3.74
C ASP A 33 2.24 6.14 -4.78
N LEU A 34 2.45 4.87 -4.45
CA LEU A 34 2.06 3.75 -5.30
C LEU A 34 0.55 3.65 -5.49
N VAL A 35 -0.23 3.91 -4.44
CA VAL A 35 -1.70 3.92 -4.48
C VAL A 35 -2.20 5.07 -5.36
N ASP A 36 -1.59 6.26 -5.24
CA ASP A 36 -1.95 7.40 -6.08
C ASP A 36 -1.62 7.14 -7.55
N ALA A 37 -0.44 6.59 -7.85
CA ALA A 37 -0.07 6.19 -9.20
C ALA A 37 -1.00 5.09 -9.75
N HIS A 38 -1.42 4.14 -8.91
CA HIS A 38 -2.39 3.11 -9.26
C HIS A 38 -3.73 3.74 -9.69
N ARG A 39 -4.26 4.67 -8.91
CA ARG A 39 -5.54 5.34 -9.19
C ARG A 39 -5.49 6.19 -10.45
N ALA A 40 -4.34 6.78 -10.77
CA ALA A 40 -4.15 7.58 -11.97
C ALA A 40 -4.09 6.76 -13.27
N THR A 41 -3.58 5.52 -13.24
CA THR A 41 -3.22 4.78 -14.48
C THR A 41 -3.60 3.30 -14.51
N VAL A 42 -4.40 2.82 -13.54
CA VAL A 42 -4.93 1.45 -13.28
C VAL A 42 -4.29 0.30 -14.09
N ALA A 43 -4.42 0.31 -15.43
CA ALA A 43 -3.82 -0.65 -16.36
C ALA A 43 -2.27 -0.78 -16.32
N ARG A 44 -1.52 0.22 -15.81
CA ARG A 44 -0.03 0.22 -15.78
C ARG A 44 0.56 0.38 -14.37
N SER A 45 -0.24 0.13 -13.34
CA SER A 45 0.17 0.34 -11.96
C SER A 45 1.32 -0.57 -11.52
N THR A 46 2.43 0.02 -11.07
CA THR A 46 3.53 -0.70 -10.40
C THR A 46 3.03 -1.49 -9.19
N LEU A 47 2.11 -0.92 -8.40
CA LEU A 47 1.49 -1.60 -7.26
C LEU A 47 0.82 -2.92 -7.69
N ALA A 48 0.03 -2.90 -8.76
CA ALA A 48 -0.66 -4.08 -9.28
C ALA A 48 0.30 -5.12 -9.91
N GLN A 49 1.51 -4.70 -10.30
CA GLN A 49 2.52 -5.58 -10.88
C GLN A 49 3.42 -6.25 -9.83
N LEU A 50 3.33 -5.84 -8.56
CA LEU A 50 4.13 -6.46 -7.50
C LEU A 50 3.76 -7.94 -7.33
N PRO A 51 4.74 -8.86 -7.23
CA PRO A 51 4.48 -10.27 -6.98
C PRO A 51 3.61 -10.49 -5.74
N GLY A 52 2.51 -11.21 -5.90
CA GLY A 52 1.55 -11.45 -4.83
C GLY A 52 0.55 -10.31 -4.58
N MET A 53 0.53 -9.25 -5.39
CA MET A 53 -0.44 -8.15 -5.27
C MET A 53 -1.73 -8.42 -6.07
N GLY A 54 -2.46 -9.48 -5.69
CA GLY A 54 -3.75 -9.77 -6.31
C GLY A 54 -4.83 -8.71 -6.00
N PRO A 55 -5.96 -8.70 -6.74
CA PRO A 55 -6.99 -7.66 -6.63
C PRO A 55 -7.50 -7.42 -5.20
N ARG A 56 -7.69 -8.49 -4.43
CA ARG A 56 -8.12 -8.40 -3.03
C ARG A 56 -7.08 -7.72 -2.14
N ARG A 57 -5.79 -8.04 -2.32
CA ARG A 57 -4.71 -7.42 -1.54
C ARG A 57 -4.55 -5.95 -1.93
N LEU A 58 -4.64 -5.65 -3.22
CA LEU A 58 -4.58 -4.29 -3.73
C LEU A 58 -5.70 -3.41 -3.15
N ALA A 59 -6.94 -3.91 -3.10
CA ALA A 59 -8.05 -3.21 -2.46
C ALA A 59 -7.77 -2.94 -0.97
N LEU A 60 -7.23 -3.91 -0.23
CA LEU A 60 -6.86 -3.72 1.18
C LEU A 60 -5.78 -2.67 1.37
N VAL A 61 -4.74 -2.66 0.52
CA VAL A 61 -3.67 -1.65 0.58
C VAL A 61 -4.25 -0.25 0.33
N CYS A 62 -5.11 -0.08 -0.68
CA CYS A 62 -5.79 1.18 -0.93
C CYS A 62 -6.61 1.65 0.29
N THR A 63 -7.42 0.76 0.87
CA THR A 63 -8.23 1.07 2.06
C THR A 63 -7.36 1.45 3.27
N ALA A 64 -6.27 0.73 3.51
CA ALA A 64 -5.37 1.03 4.62
C ALA A 64 -4.69 2.40 4.46
N VAL A 65 -4.27 2.75 3.23
CA VAL A 65 -3.70 4.06 2.92
C VAL A 65 -4.73 5.18 3.11
N ASP A 66 -5.98 4.99 2.67
CA ASP A 66 -7.04 5.98 2.88
C ASP A 66 -7.33 6.19 4.37
N SER A 67 -7.41 5.10 5.15
CA SER A 67 -7.62 5.16 6.59
C SER A 67 -6.48 5.87 7.31
N TRP A 68 -5.23 5.60 6.93
CA TRP A 68 -4.06 6.26 7.49
C TRP A 68 -4.05 7.76 7.19
N ARG A 69 -4.28 8.14 5.93
CA ARG A 69 -4.35 9.55 5.51
C ARG A 69 -5.43 10.35 6.24
N ALA A 70 -6.57 9.72 6.53
CA ALA A 70 -7.65 10.34 7.28
C ALA A 70 -7.29 10.67 8.74
N VAL A 71 -6.27 10.03 9.32
CA VAL A 71 -5.80 10.28 10.69
C VAL A 71 -4.74 11.37 10.76
N ILE A 72 -3.97 11.56 9.69
CA ILE A 72 -2.84 12.52 9.65
C ILE A 72 -3.17 13.85 8.97
N SER A 73 -4.39 14.02 8.44
CA SER A 73 -4.94 15.32 7.98
C SER A 73 -5.63 16.05 9.12
#